data_AF-A0A0F4KS99-F1
#
_entry.id   AF-A0A0F4KS99-F1
#
_cell.length_a   1.000
_cell.length_b   1.000
_cell.length_c   1.000
_cell.angle_alpha   90.00
_cell.angle_beta   90.00
_cell.angle_gamma   90.00
#
_symmetry.space_group_name_H-M   'P 1'
#
loop_
_entity.id
_entity.type
_entity.pdbx_description
1 polymer ?
#
loop_
_entity_poly.entity_id
_entity_poly.type
_entity_poly.pdbx_seq_one_letter_code
_entity_poly.pdbx_strand_id
1 'polypeptide(L)'
;MTKDGTYKINGKISLEKVEPKDFKNDDHVTFDTTLRMNNHLKNFMKALVILGYAPTQQKALKKIQDSYIEQLGDDEQKTLKFQIETLERSDALNSNK
;
A
#
# COMPACT_ATOMS: atom_id res chain seq x y z
N MET A 1 4.29 -33.58 -6.53
CA MET A 1 3.31 -32.49 -6.32
C MET A 1 3.12 -31.86 -7.69
N THR A 2 1.96 -31.77 -8.33
CA THR A 2 0.55 -31.66 -7.91
C THR A 2 -0.31 -32.50 -8.85
N LYS A 3 -1.44 -33.06 -8.35
CA LYS A 3 -2.34 -33.88 -9.17
C LYS A 3 -3.17 -32.99 -10.08
N ASP A 4 -2.94 -33.07 -11.38
CA ASP A 4 -3.83 -32.49 -12.39
C ASP A 4 -5.17 -33.21 -12.34
N GLY A 5 -6.12 -32.62 -11.63
CA GLY A 5 -7.49 -33.10 -11.57
C GLY A 5 -8.24 -32.72 -12.84
N THR A 6 -8.59 -33.70 -13.67
CA THR A 6 -9.60 -33.52 -14.73
C THR A 6 -10.99 -33.62 -14.14
N TYR A 7 -11.81 -32.58 -14.30
CA TYR A 7 -13.20 -32.54 -13.85
C TYR A 7 -14.13 -32.82 -15.02
N LYS A 8 -15.13 -33.71 -14.82
CA LYS A 8 -16.25 -33.92 -15.76
C LYS A 8 -17.49 -33.25 -15.21
N ILE A 9 -18.11 -32.39 -16.02
CA ILE A 9 -19.32 -31.65 -15.68
C ILE A 9 -20.48 -32.34 -16.43
N ASN A 10 -21.38 -32.96 -15.69
CA ASN A 10 -22.49 -33.76 -16.25
C ASN A 10 -23.85 -33.06 -16.19
N GLY A 11 -23.89 -31.73 -16.05
CA GLY A 11 -25.13 -30.95 -15.93
C GLY A 11 -25.01 -29.55 -16.53
N LYS A 12 -26.15 -28.91 -16.85
CA LYS A 12 -26.19 -27.51 -17.31
C LYS A 12 -25.67 -26.60 -16.19
N ILE A 13 -24.54 -25.94 -16.43
CA ILE A 13 -24.03 -24.87 -15.59
C ILE A 13 -24.54 -23.54 -16.13
N SER A 14 -25.19 -22.77 -15.26
CA SER A 14 -25.50 -21.37 -15.52
C SER A 14 -24.48 -20.51 -14.78
N LEU A 15 -23.65 -19.80 -15.54
CA LEU A 15 -22.75 -18.79 -15.00
C LEU A 15 -23.48 -17.45 -15.10
N GLU A 16 -23.84 -16.86 -13.97
CA GLU A 16 -24.28 -15.47 -13.96
C GLU A 16 -23.06 -14.56 -14.08
N LYS A 17 -23.08 -13.70 -15.10
CA LYS A 17 -22.14 -12.60 -15.22
C LYS A 17 -22.46 -11.61 -14.10
N VAL A 18 -21.74 -11.72 -12.99
CA VAL A 18 -21.70 -10.66 -11.99
C VAL A 18 -20.94 -9.51 -12.64
N GLU A 19 -21.61 -8.39 -12.89
CA GLU A 19 -20.89 -7.17 -13.25
C GLU A 19 -19.86 -6.93 -12.16
N PRO A 20 -18.60 -6.59 -12.49
CA PRO A 20 -17.65 -6.21 -11.47
C PRO A 20 -18.33 -5.09 -10.68
N LYS A 21 -18.66 -5.37 -9.41
CA LYS A 21 -19.03 -4.28 -8.51
C LYS A 21 -17.86 -3.33 -8.62
N ASP A 22 -18.12 -2.12 -9.09
CA ASP A 22 -17.22 -1.00 -8.89
C ASP A 22 -16.96 -0.99 -7.38
N PHE A 23 -15.85 -1.61 -6.97
CA PHE A 23 -15.20 -1.25 -5.73
C PHE A 23 -14.86 0.20 -5.99
N LYS A 24 -15.78 1.09 -5.60
CA LYS A 24 -15.46 2.50 -5.42
C LYS A 24 -14.15 2.45 -4.65
N ASN A 25 -13.07 2.92 -5.29
CA ASN A 25 -11.84 3.20 -4.58
C ASN A 25 -12.28 4.24 -3.55
N ASP A 26 -12.59 3.76 -2.35
CA ASP A 26 -13.03 4.61 -1.27
C ASP A 26 -11.85 5.56 -1.03
N ASP A 27 -12.06 6.84 -1.28
CA ASP A 27 -11.16 7.95 -0.93
C ASP A 27 -10.89 8.05 0.59
N HIS A 28 -11.29 7.03 1.36
CA HIS A 28 -11.16 6.87 2.81
C HIS A 28 -9.85 6.18 3.25
N VAL A 29 -8.94 5.83 2.34
CA VAL A 29 -7.70 5.11 2.70
C VAL A 29 -6.62 6.03 3.27
N THR A 30 -6.67 7.34 3.00
CA THR A 30 -5.65 8.29 3.48
C THR A 30 -6.18 9.12 4.64
N PHE A 31 -5.61 8.93 5.82
CA PHE A 31 -5.87 9.76 7.01
C PHE A 31 -4.55 10.20 7.64
N ASP A 32 -4.56 11.36 8.31
CA ASP A 32 -3.38 11.86 9.01
C ASP A 32 -3.07 10.97 10.21
N THR A 33 -1.81 10.52 10.29
CA THR A 33 -1.30 9.71 11.39
C THR A 33 -0.08 10.36 12.02
N THR A 34 0.15 10.07 13.31
CA THR A 34 1.31 10.57 14.05
C THR A 34 2.31 9.44 14.25
N LEU A 35 3.53 9.64 13.73
CA LEU A 35 4.64 8.72 13.95
C LEU A 35 5.53 9.20 15.09
N ARG A 36 5.71 8.37 16.13
CA ARG A 36 6.72 8.63 17.17
C ARG A 36 8.11 8.28 16.63
N MET A 37 9.06 9.22 16.76
CA MET A 37 10.43 9.05 16.28
C MET A 37 11.46 9.69 17.21
N ASN A 38 12.72 9.29 17.05
CA ASN A 38 13.83 9.86 17.82
C ASN A 38 14.20 11.28 17.34
N ASN A 39 14.97 11.99 18.16
CA ASN A 39 15.35 13.37 17.89
C ASN A 39 16.27 13.52 16.67
N HIS A 40 17.13 12.54 16.40
CA HIS A 40 18.04 12.58 15.26
C HIS A 40 17.28 12.54 13.93
N LEU A 41 16.34 11.62 13.79
CA LEU A 41 15.53 11.49 12.58
C LEU A 41 14.64 12.73 12.36
N LYS A 42 14.02 13.23 13.44
CA LYS A 42 13.25 14.48 13.40
C LYS A 42 14.12 15.65 12.91
N ASN A 43 15.32 15.80 13.46
CA ASN A 43 16.21 16.90 13.10
C ASN A 43 16.77 16.76 11.68
N PHE A 44 17.04 15.54 11.24
CA PHE A 44 17.41 15.26 9.86
C PHE A 44 16.32 15.73 8.88
N MET A 45 15.05 15.36 9.11
CA MET A 45 13.95 15.82 8.26
C MET A 45 13.76 17.34 8.31
N LYS A 46 13.95 17.96 9.48
CA LYS A 46 13.94 19.43 9.60
C LYS A 46 15.06 20.08 8.77
N ALA A 47 16.27 19.52 8.80
CA ALA A 47 17.39 20.02 8.00
C ALA A 47 17.09 19.94 6.49
N LEU A 48 16.46 18.85 6.03
CA LEU A 48 16.03 18.73 4.63
C LEU A 48 15.05 19.83 4.22
N VAL A 49 14.14 20.22 5.12
CA VAL A 49 13.22 21.33 4.85
C VAL A 49 13.94 22.67 4.83
N ILE A 50 14.81 22.94 5.81
CA ILE A 50 15.59 24.18 5.89
C ILE A 50 16.48 24.38 4.67
N LEU A 51 17.09 23.31 4.17
CA LEU A 51 17.95 23.33 2.98
C LEU A 51 17.17 23.41 1.66
N GLY A 52 15.84 23.42 1.70
CA GLY A 52 14.99 23.53 0.51
C GLY A 52 14.81 22.23 -0.27
N TYR A 53 15.27 21.08 0.25
CA TYR A 53 15.10 19.79 -0.42
C TYR A 53 13.64 19.31 -0.41
N ALA A 54 12.83 19.77 0.55
CA ALA A 54 11.40 19.48 0.61
C ALA A 54 10.63 20.61 1.31
N PRO A 55 9.36 20.85 0.95
CA PRO A 55 8.56 21.91 1.57
C PRO A 55 8.08 21.57 2.99
N THR A 56 7.97 20.29 3.32
CA THR A 56 7.53 19.81 4.64
C THR A 56 8.31 18.54 5.03
N GLN A 57 8.32 18.21 6.32
CA GLN A 57 8.97 16.97 6.80
C GLN A 57 8.29 15.71 6.20
N GLN A 58 6.97 15.73 6.02
CA GLN A 58 6.24 14.65 5.36
C GLN A 58 6.68 14.47 3.89
N LYS A 59 6.84 15.57 3.14
CA LYS A 59 7.35 15.50 1.76
C LYS A 59 8.82 15.08 1.71
N ALA A 60 9.62 15.43 2.72
CA ALA A 60 10.99 14.93 2.85
C ALA A 60 11.00 13.40 3.05
N LEU A 61 10.16 12.89 3.95
CA LEU A 61 10.00 11.46 4.18
C LEU A 61 9.52 10.73 2.92
N LYS A 62 8.55 11.29 2.18
CA LYS A 62 8.07 10.71 0.92
C LYS A 62 9.19 10.61 -0.11
N LYS A 63 10.03 11.63 -0.27
CA LYS A 63 11.19 11.58 -1.18
C LYS A 63 12.17 10.48 -0.80
N ILE A 64 12.42 10.29 0.50
CA ILE A 64 13.30 9.22 1.01
C ILE A 64 12.68 7.85 0.74
N GLN A 65 11.38 7.70 1.01
CA GLN A 65 10.63 6.48 0.70
C GLN A 65 10.72 6.14 -0.79
N ASP A 66 10.51 7.11 -1.66
CA ASP A 66 10.56 6.92 -3.12
C ASP A 66 11.96 6.50 -3.56
N SER A 67 12.98 7.19 -3.08
CA SER A 67 14.38 6.84 -3.37
C SER A 67 14.75 5.45 -2.86
N TYR A 68 14.19 5.00 -1.74
CA TYR A 68 14.40 3.64 -1.23
C TYR A 68 13.69 2.61 -2.11
N ILE A 69 12.45 2.87 -2.54
CA ILE A 69 11.70 1.97 -3.44
C ILE A 69 12.43 1.80 -4.78
N GLU A 70 12.97 2.88 -5.33
CA GLU A 70 13.75 2.87 -6.57
C GLU A 70 15.01 1.96 -6.50
N GLN A 71 15.51 1.67 -5.30
CA GLN A 71 16.66 0.78 -5.10
C GLN A 71 16.29 -0.70 -5.01
N LEU A 72 15.00 -1.03 -4.85
CA LEU A 72 14.51 -2.40 -4.73
C LEU A 72 14.36 -3.06 -6.10
N GLY A 73 14.57 -4.38 -6.17
CA GLY A 73 14.24 -5.16 -7.36
C GLY A 73 12.73 -5.30 -7.58
N ASP A 74 12.30 -5.65 -8.79
CA ASP A 74 10.88 -5.72 -9.17
C ASP A 74 10.04 -6.58 -8.23
N ASP A 75 10.55 -7.73 -7.79
CA ASP A 75 9.82 -8.65 -6.91
C ASP A 75 9.74 -8.13 -5.47
N GLU A 76 10.77 -7.41 -5.01
CA GLU A 76 10.76 -6.75 -3.71
C GLU A 76 9.77 -5.59 -3.70
N GLN A 77 9.75 -4.79 -4.78
CA GLN A 77 8.77 -3.69 -4.95
C GLN A 77 7.33 -4.22 -4.93
N LYS A 78 7.05 -5.31 -5.66
CA LYS A 78 5.71 -5.94 -5.65
C LYS A 78 5.33 -6.41 -4.25
N THR A 79 6.27 -7.04 -3.55
CA THR A 79 6.05 -7.55 -2.19
C THR A 79 5.78 -6.41 -1.21
N LEU A 80 6.58 -5.34 -1.26
CA LEU A 80 6.40 -4.16 -0.43
C LEU A 80 5.05 -3.47 -0.71
N LYS A 81 4.69 -3.29 -1.98
CA LYS A 81 3.40 -2.73 -2.38
C LYS A 81 2.23 -3.54 -1.84
N PHE A 82 2.28 -4.87 -1.98
CA PHE A 82 1.24 -5.76 -1.46
C PHE A 82 1.09 -5.64 0.07
N GLN A 83 2.19 -5.52 0.80
CA GLN A 83 2.15 -5.33 2.26
C GLN A 83 1.53 -3.98 2.64
N ILE A 84 1.92 -2.88 1.95
CA ILE A 84 1.34 -1.55 2.19
C ILE A 84 -0.17 -1.58 1.95
N GLU A 85 -0.63 -2.10 0.81
CA GLU A 85 -2.06 -2.18 0.50
C GLU A 85 -2.84 -3.03 1.53
N THR A 86 -2.23 -4.09 2.05
CA THR A 86 -2.83 -4.94 3.08
C THR A 86 -3.00 -4.18 4.40
N LEU A 87 -1.98 -3.42 4.81
CA LEU A 87 -2.02 -2.60 6.03
C LEU A 87 -3.04 -1.47 5.91
N GLU A 88 -3.05 -0.75 4.78
CA GLU A 88 -4.00 0.31 4.49
C GLU A 88 -5.46 -0.17 4.57
N ARG A 89 -5.76 -1.34 4.00
CA ARG A 89 -7.10 -1.95 4.11
C ARG A 89 -7.44 -2.31 5.55
N SER A 90 -6.49 -2.87 6.30
CA SER A 90 -6.69 -3.19 7.72
C SER A 90 -6.98 -1.94 8.54
N ASP A 91 -6.23 -0.86 8.30
CA ASP A 91 -6.40 0.41 9.00
C ASP A 91 -7.74 1.07 8.68
N ALA A 92 -8.17 1.07 7.41
CA ALA A 92 -9.47 1.58 7.01
C ALA A 92 -10.64 0.84 7.69
N LEU A 93 -10.51 -0.49 7.88
CA LEU A 93 -11.51 -1.29 8.61
C LEU A 93 -11.56 -0.96 10.10
N ASN A 94 -10.42 -0.62 10.70
CA ASN A 94 -10.32 -0.33 12.13
C ASN A 94 -10.63 1.14 12.47
N SER A 95 -10.47 2.06 11.52
CA SER A 95 -10.79 3.48 11.70
C SER A 95 -12.31 3.77 11.67
N ASN A 96 -13.13 2.84 11.18
CA ASN A 96 -14.59 2.95 11.12
C ASN A 96 -15.32 2.35 12.35
N LYS A 97 -14.60 2.09 13.44
CA LYS A 97 -15.16 1.63 14.74
C LYS A 97 -15.10 2.74 15.77
#